data_AF-A0A0P7LBJ1-F1
#
_entry.id   AF-A0A0P7LBJ1-F1
#
_cell.length_a   1.000
_cell.length_b   1.000
_cell.length_c   1.000
_cell.angle_alpha   90.00
_cell.angle_beta   90.00
_cell.angle_gamma   90.00
#
_symmetry.space_group_name_H-M   'P 1'
#
loop_
_entity.id
_entity.type
_entity.pdbx_description
1 polymer ?
#
loop_
_entity_poly.entity_id
_entity_poly.type
_entity_poly.pdbx_seq_one_letter_code
_entity_poly.pdbx_strand_id
1 'polypeptide(L)' 'MTQTYIPACLRDLPKKRQKPRKQAIKEAQVEVLNKAIASIKDDMRAFKTEEQRRGHYQAISTLSQIRDEL' A
#
# COMPACT_ATOMS: atom_id res chain seq x y z
N MET A 1 39.45 11.10 -3.82
CA MET A 1 38.43 11.18 -2.75
C MET A 1 37.92 12.61 -2.70
N THR A 2 36.73 12.87 -3.24
CA THR A 2 36.15 14.22 -3.25
C THR A 2 35.26 14.39 -2.02
N GLN A 3 35.81 15.01 -0.98
CA GLN A 3 35.08 15.28 0.25
C GLN A 3 34.21 16.53 0.04
N THR A 4 32.94 16.32 -0.32
CA THR A 4 31.99 17.41 -0.54
C THR A 4 31.73 18.13 0.78
N TYR A 5 32.13 19.41 0.88
CA TYR A 5 31.90 20.23 2.07
C TYR A 5 30.39 20.51 2.22
N ILE A 6 29.83 20.12 3.37
CA ILE A 6 28.44 20.41 3.74
C ILE A 6 28.44 21.52 4.82
N PRO A 7 27.80 22.67 4.58
CA PRO A 7 27.68 23.78 5.55
C PRO A 7 27.01 23.36 6.86
N ALA A 8 27.44 23.95 7.99
CA ALA A 8 26.94 23.61 9.33
C ALA A 8 25.41 23.78 9.45
N CYS A 9 24.86 24.84 8.86
CA CYS A 9 23.41 25.11 8.83
C CYS A 9 22.58 24.01 8.15
N LEU A 10 23.19 23.15 7.32
CA LEU A 10 22.53 22.02 6.67
C LEU A 10 22.77 20.67 7.40
N ARG A 11 23.68 20.64 8.38
CA ARG A 11 23.96 19.44 9.17
C ARG A 11 22.91 19.19 10.25
N ASP A 12 22.37 20.27 10.81
CA ASP A 12 21.38 20.26 11.89
C ASP A 12 19.93 20.12 11.40
N LEU A 13 19.71 20.09 10.07
CA LEU A 13 18.41 19.76 9.52
C LEU A 13 18.01 18.34 9.95
N PRO A 14 16.77 18.12 10.42
CA PRO A 14 16.32 16.80 10.79
C PRO A 14 16.37 15.89 9.56
N LYS A 15 17.38 15.02 9.51
CA LYS A 15 17.53 14.05 8.43
C LYS A 15 16.31 13.16 8.46
N LYS A 16 15.49 13.24 7.41
CA LYS A 16 14.30 12.39 7.25
C LYS A 16 14.76 10.94 7.31
N ARG A 17 14.48 10.25 8.42
CA ARG A 17 14.82 8.84 8.58
C ARG A 17 14.05 8.08 7.50
N GLN A 18 14.76 7.55 6.51
CA GLN A 18 14.13 6.67 5.54
C GLN A 18 13.65 5.42 6.28
N LYS A 19 12.41 5.02 6.02
CA LYS A 19 11.88 3.77 6.55
C LYS A 19 12.78 2.62 6.05
N PRO A 20 13.00 1.57 6.87
CA PRO A 20 13.77 0.42 6.42
C PRO A 20 13.10 -0.19 5.18
N ARG A 21 13.91 -0.58 4.19
CA ARG A 21 13.42 -1.03 2.87
C ARG A 21 12.35 -2.12 2.96
N LYS A 22 12.50 -3.08 3.88
CA LYS A 22 11.53 -4.16 4.10
C LYS A 22 10.16 -3.64 4.56
N GLN A 23 10.15 -2.64 5.43
CA GLN A 23 8.91 -2.01 5.91
C GLN A 23 8.23 -1.23 4.79
N ALA A 24 8.99 -0.48 3.98
CA ALA A 24 8.45 0.23 2.82
C ALA A 24 7.82 -0.72 1.80
N ILE A 25 8.43 -1.90 1.56
CA ILE A 25 7.89 -2.92 0.66
C ILE A 25 6.58 -3.50 1.22
N LYS A 26 6.55 -3.83 2.52
CA LYS A 26 5.35 -4.36 3.18
C LYS A 26 4.19 -3.35 3.12
N GLU A 27 4.45 -2.09 3.44
CA GLU A 27 3.46 -1.01 3.33
C GLU A 27 2.95 -0.87 1.88
N ALA A 28 3.85 -0.89 0.88
CA ALA A 28 3.46 -0.81 -0.52
C ALA A 28 2.59 -2.01 -0.97
N GLN A 29 2.89 -3.22 -0.51
CA GLN A 29 2.08 -4.41 -0.79
C GLN A 29 0.67 -4.28 -0.20
N VAL A 30 0.56 -3.82 1.05
CA VAL A 30 -0.72 -3.55 1.71
C VAL A 30 -1.51 -2.47 0.96
N GLU A 31 -0.85 -1.40 0.51
CA GLU A 31 -1.50 -0.37 -0.31
C GLU A 31 -2.05 -0.90 -1.63
N VAL A 32 -1.31 -1.78 -2.31
CA VAL A 32 -1.77 -2.41 -3.57
C VAL A 32 -3.00 -3.27 -3.32
N LEU A 33 -3.00 -4.08 -2.25
CA LEU A 33 -4.16 -4.91 -1.89
C LEU A 33 -5.38 -4.06 -1.54
N ASN A 34 -5.20 -2.97 -0.81
CA ASN A 34 -6.29 -2.04 -0.50
C ASN A 34 -6.86 -1.38 -1.76
N LYS A 35 -6.02 -0.99 -2.72
CA LYS A 35 -6.46 -0.47 -4.02
C LYS A 35 -7.24 -1.51 -4.83
N ALA A 36 -6.79 -2.76 -4.84
CA ALA A 36 -7.50 -3.85 -5.51
C ALA A 36 -8.89 -4.09 -4.89
N ILE A 37 -8.99 -4.12 -3.56
CA ILE A 37 -10.27 -4.24 -2.85
C ILE A 37 -11.19 -3.04 -3.17
N ALA A 38 -10.65 -1.83 -3.22
CA ALA A 38 -11.42 -0.64 -3.57
C ALA A 38 -11.97 -0.72 -5.01
N SER A 39 -11.14 -1.13 -5.98
CA SER A 39 -11.58 -1.35 -7.37
C SER A 39 -12.72 -2.35 -7.45
N ILE A 40 -12.60 -3.50 -6.78
CA ILE A 40 -13.65 -4.53 -6.79
C ILE A 40 -14.94 -3.98 -6.15
N LYS A 41 -14.83 -3.17 -5.10
CA LYS A 41 -15.99 -2.52 -4.47
C LYS A 41 -16.67 -1.52 -5.39
N ASP A 42 -15.91 -0.80 -6.21
CA ASP A 42 -16.47 0.12 -7.20
C ASP A 42 -17.15 -0.64 -8.34
N ASP A 43 -16.57 -1.75 -8.81
CA ASP A 43 -17.21 -2.64 -9.79
C ASP A 43 -18.54 -3.20 -9.24
N MET A 44 -18.60 -3.56 -7.95
CA MET A 44 -19.84 -4.01 -7.30
C MET A 44 -20.98 -2.98 -7.34
N ARG A 45 -20.68 -1.69 -7.44
CA ARG A 45 -21.71 -0.64 -7.58
C ARG A 45 -22.39 -0.68 -8.94
N ALA A 46 -21.73 -1.21 -9.97
CA ALA A 46 -22.30 -1.33 -11.31
C ALA A 46 -23.26 -2.51 -11.44
N PHE A 47 -23.10 -3.57 -10.63
CA PHE A 47 -23.94 -4.76 -10.71
C PHE A 47 -25.28 -4.57 -9.99
N LYS A 48 -26.36 -5.07 -10.64
CA LYS A 48 -27.75 -4.96 -10.14
C LYS A 48 -28.21 -6.16 -9.31
N THR A 49 -27.59 -7.34 -9.48
CA THR A 49 -28.01 -8.56 -8.78
C THR A 49 -26.95 -9.06 -7.80
N GLU A 50 -27.41 -9.63 -6.68
CA GLU A 50 -26.54 -10.17 -5.63
C GLU A 50 -25.72 -11.39 -6.09
N GLU A 51 -26.24 -12.18 -7.04
CA GLU A 51 -25.50 -13.31 -7.63
C GLU A 51 -24.24 -12.87 -8.36
N GLN A 52 -24.29 -11.73 -9.05
CA GLN A 52 -23.11 -11.14 -9.70
C GLN A 52 -22.10 -10.61 -8.67
N ARG A 53 -22.59 -10.10 -7.53
CA ARG A 53 -21.73 -9.61 -6.44
C ARG A 53 -21.08 -10.73 -5.62
N ARG A 54 -21.67 -11.93 -5.59
CA ARG A 54 -21.17 -13.08 -4.80
C ARG A 54 -19.71 -13.42 -5.08
N GLY A 55 -19.30 -13.46 -6.35
CA GLY A 55 -17.91 -13.69 -6.73
C GLY A 55 -16.97 -12.58 -6.26
N HIS A 56 -17.42 -11.33 -6.29
CA HIS A 56 -16.67 -10.19 -5.81
C HIS A 56 -16.51 -10.18 -4.29
N TYR A 57 -17.53 -10.59 -3.52
CA TYR A 57 -17.40 -10.75 -2.07
C TYR A 57 -16.37 -11.81 -1.69
N GLN A 58 -16.33 -12.95 -2.41
CA GLN A 58 -15.31 -13.97 -2.21
C GLN A 58 -13.91 -13.43 -2.51
N ALA A 59 -13.74 -12.70 -3.62
CA ALA A 59 -12.47 -12.08 -3.98
C ALA A 59 -12.01 -11.01 -2.96
N ILE A 60 -12.92 -10.22 -2.41
CA ILE A 60 -12.59 -9.26 -1.34
C ILE A 60 -12.12 -10.01 -0.09
N SER A 61 -12.79 -11.11 0.27
CA SER A 61 -12.43 -11.90 1.45
C SER A 61 -11.03 -12.49 1.33
N THR A 62 -10.69 -13.10 0.19
CA THR A 62 -9.35 -13.68 -0.03
C THR A 62 -8.26 -12.62 -0.06
N LEU A 63 -8.49 -11.49 -0.72
CA LEU A 63 -7.55 -10.36 -0.71
C LEU A 63 -7.35 -9.78 0.68
N SER A 64 -8.39 -9.78 1.52
CA SER A 64 -8.30 -9.31 2.90
C SER A 64 -7.48 -10.27 3.77
N GLN A 65 -7.67 -11.59 3.61
CA GLN A 65 -6.85 -12.60 4.29
C GLN A 65 -5.37 -12.46 3.93
N ILE A 66 -5.04 -12.33 2.64
CA ILE A 66 -3.66 -12.14 2.16
C ILE A 66 -3.05 -10.86 2.75
N ARG A 67 -3.83 -9.78 2.86
CA ARG A 67 -3.37 -8.52 3.45
C ARG A 67 -3.04 -8.67 4.93
N ASP A 68 -3.85 -9.41 5.67
CA ASP A 68 -3.70 -9.58 7.12
C ASP A 68 -2.56 -10.56 7.47
N GLU A 69 -2.18 -11.45 6.56
CA GLU A 69 -1.02 -12.35 6.68
C GLU A 69 0.34 -11.68 6.40
N LEU A 70 0.35 -10.53 5.71
CA LEU A 70 1.57 -9.78 5.36
C LEU A 70 2.19 -9.03 6.53
#